data_AF-A0A376TG37-F1
#
_entry.id   AF-A0A376TG37-F1
#
_cell.length_a   1.000
_cell.length_b   1.000
_cell.length_c   1.000
_cell.angle_alpha   90.00
_cell.angle_beta   90.00
_cell.angle_gamma   90.00
#
_symmetry.space_group_name_H-M   'P 1'
#
loop_
_entity.id
_entity.type
_entity.pdbx_description
1 polymer ?
#
loop_
_entity_poly.entity_id
_entity_poly.type
_entity_poly.pdbx_seq_one_letter_code
_entity_poly.pdbx_strand_id
1 'polypeptide(L)' 'MSHLDEVIARVDAAIEESVIAHMNELLIALSDDAELSREDRYTQQQRLRPLLLITVASIKKIWKRATNS' A
#
# COMPACT_ATOMS: atom_id res chain seq x y z
N MET A 1 -19.84 17.86 -13.47
CA MET A 1 -18.53 17.36 -13.00
C MET A 1 -17.74 16.95 -14.21
N SER A 2 -16.45 17.24 -14.25
CA SER A 2 -15.61 16.78 -15.36
C SER A 2 -15.27 15.30 -15.15
N HIS A 3 -15.01 14.57 -16.23
CA HIS A 3 -14.57 13.18 -16.16
C HIS A 3 -13.34 13.00 -15.25
N LEU A 4 -12.51 14.04 -15.14
CA LEU A 4 -11.34 14.06 -14.26
C LEU A 4 -11.72 14.02 -12.78
N ASP A 5 -12.78 14.71 -12.37
CA ASP A 5 -13.23 14.74 -10.96
C ASP A 5 -13.75 13.37 -10.50
N GLU A 6 -14.41 12.64 -11.40
CA GLU A 6 -14.90 11.28 -11.14
C GLU A 6 -13.76 10.26 -11.06
N VAL A 7 -12.73 10.43 -11.90
CA VAL A 7 -11.53 9.58 -11.87
C VAL A 7 -10.72 9.84 -10.60
N ILE A 8 -10.58 11.10 -10.17
CA ILE A 8 -9.91 11.46 -8.92
C ILE A 8 -10.64 10.84 -7.73
N ALA A 9 -11.96 10.98 -7.65
CA ALA A 9 -12.75 10.38 -6.57
C ALA A 9 -12.64 8.85 -6.49
N ARG A 10 -12.56 8.15 -7.63
CA ARG A 10 -12.32 6.69 -7.67
C ARG A 10 -10.91 6.30 -7.25
N VAL A 11 -9.91 7.13 -7.59
CA VAL A 11 -8.53 6.92 -7.18
C VAL A 11 -8.39 7.16 -5.67
N ASP A 12 -9.00 8.22 -5.15
CA ASP A 12 -9.00 8.53 -3.71
C ASP A 12 -9.77 7.46 -2.91
N ALA A 13 -10.91 7.00 -3.40
CA ALA A 13 -11.65 5.90 -2.78
C ALA A 13 -10.83 4.59 -2.75
N ALA A 14 -10.08 4.26 -3.81
CA ALA A 14 -9.22 3.08 -3.86
C ALA A 14 -7.96 3.22 -2.97
N ILE A 15 -7.50 4.45 -2.74
CA ILE A 15 -6.44 4.76 -1.78
C ILE A 15 -6.98 4.65 -0.34
N GLU A 16 -8.20 5.14 -0.09
CA GLU A 16 -8.93 4.99 1.18
C GLU A 16 -9.30 3.53 1.47
N GLU A 17 -9.59 2.72 0.44
CA GLU A 17 -9.85 1.26 0.55
C GLU A 17 -8.64 0.47 1.10
N SER A 18 -7.49 1.15 1.26
CA SER A 18 -6.51 0.85 2.31
C SER A 18 -5.77 -0.49 2.24
N VAL A 19 -5.51 -1.03 1.04
CA VAL A 19 -4.59 -2.18 0.91
C VAL A 19 -3.22 -1.86 1.53
N ILE A 20 -2.73 -0.62 1.37
CA ILE A 20 -1.44 -0.17 1.94
C ILE A 20 -1.53 0.00 3.47
N ALA A 21 -2.63 0.56 3.99
CA ALA A 21 -2.80 0.74 5.43
C ALA A 21 -2.91 -0.61 6.13
N HIS A 22 -3.72 -1.53 5.61
CA HIS A 22 -3.82 -2.90 6.13
C HIS A 22 -2.49 -3.66 6.04
N MET A 23 -1.73 -3.50 4.95
CA MET A 23 -0.39 -4.11 4.86
C MET A 23 0.59 -3.53 5.89
N ASN A 24 0.51 -2.23 6.19
CA ASN A 24 1.33 -1.60 7.23
C ASN A 24 0.89 -2.02 8.65
N GLU A 25 -0.41 -2.08 8.92
CA GLU A 25 -0.96 -2.59 10.18
C GLU A 25 -0.52 -4.04 10.42
N LEU A 26 -0.55 -4.90 9.40
CA LEU A 26 -0.05 -6.27 9.47
C LEU A 26 1.47 -6.32 9.69
N LEU A 27 2.26 -5.42 9.09
CA LEU A 27 3.70 -5.34 9.36
C LEU A 27 4.01 -4.91 10.79
N ILE A 28 3.22 -4.00 11.36
CA ILE A 28 3.34 -3.55 12.76
C ILE A 28 2.93 -4.69 13.70
N ALA A 29 1.77 -5.31 13.47
CA ALA A 29 1.30 -6.46 14.25
C ALA A 29 2.30 -7.62 14.21
N LEU A 30 2.84 -7.96 13.03
CA LEU A 30 3.90 -8.95 12.87
C LEU A 30 5.23 -8.55 13.51
N SER A 31 5.45 -7.28 13.86
CA SER A 31 6.66 -6.85 14.58
C SER A 31 6.50 -7.00 16.09
N ASP A 32 5.30 -6.77 16.61
CA ASP A 32 4.96 -6.82 18.04
C ASP A 32 4.47 -8.21 18.50
N ASP A 33 4.26 -9.15 17.58
CA ASP A 33 3.83 -10.51 17.87
C ASP A 33 4.92 -11.29 18.62
N ALA A 34 4.74 -11.48 19.93
CA ALA A 34 5.66 -12.22 20.79
C ALA A 34 5.53 -13.74 20.70
N GLU A 35 4.46 -14.26 20.08
CA GLU A 35 4.19 -15.69 19.93
C GLU A 35 4.91 -16.28 18.72
N LEU A 36 5.17 -15.46 17.68
CA LEU A 36 5.94 -15.85 16.51
C LEU A 36 7.45 -15.90 16.78
N SER A 37 8.13 -16.87 16.16
CA SER A 37 9.58 -16.87 16.12
C SER A 37 10.10 -15.66 15.32
N ARG A 38 11.30 -15.19 15.63
CA ARG A 38 11.92 -14.07 14.89
C ARG A 38 12.07 -14.38 13.40
N GLU A 39 12.32 -15.64 13.06
CA GLU A 39 12.49 -16.11 11.68
C GLU A 39 11.15 -16.11 10.92
N ASP A 40 10.07 -16.53 11.57
CA ASP A 40 8.72 -16.50 10.97
C ASP A 40 8.22 -15.09 10.77
N ARG A 41 8.39 -14.20 11.76
CA ARG A 41 8.11 -12.75 11.62
C ARG A 41 8.87 -12.17 10.43
N TYR A 42 10.17 -12.45 10.34
CA TYR A 42 11.01 -11.92 9.27
C TYR A 42 10.58 -12.45 7.90
N THR A 43 10.20 -13.73 7.81
CA THR A 43 9.70 -14.36 6.58
C THR A 43 8.41 -13.71 6.10
N GLN A 44 7.44 -13.48 6.99
CA GLN A 44 6.17 -12.84 6.61
C GLN A 44 6.38 -11.36 6.26
N GLN A 45 7.24 -10.65 6.98
CA GLN A 45 7.59 -9.27 6.65
C GLN A 45 8.29 -9.16 5.29
N GLN A 46 9.18 -10.09 4.94
CA GLN A 46 9.82 -10.12 3.61
C GLN A 46 8.84 -10.40 2.47
N ARG A 47 7.72 -11.08 2.72
CA ARG A 47 6.66 -11.26 1.72
C ARG A 47 5.86 -9.97 1.50
N LEU A 48 5.62 -9.19 2.55
CA LEU A 48 4.82 -7.96 2.50
C LEU A 48 5.60 -6.74 1.99
N ARG A 49 6.87 -6.56 2.39
CA ARG A 49 7.67 -5.36 2.04
C ARG A 49 7.82 -5.11 0.52
N PRO A 50 8.10 -6.11 -0.34
CA PRO A 50 8.23 -5.89 -1.78
C PRO A 50 6.91 -5.46 -2.41
N LEU A 51 5.78 -6.03 -1.95
CA LEU A 51 4.45 -5.69 -2.44
C LEU A 51 4.09 -4.24 -2.08
N LEU A 52 4.39 -3.79 -0.87
CA LEU A 52 4.22 -2.40 -0.45
C LEU A 52 5.05 -1.46 -1.32
N LEU A 53 6.33 -1.78 -1.53
CA LEU A 53 7.25 -0.97 -2.34
C LEU A 53 6.78 -0.83 -3.80
N ILE A 54 6.38 -1.95 -4.42
CA ILE A 54 5.88 -1.96 -5.80
C ILE A 54 4.58 -1.16 -5.91
N THR A 55 3.68 -1.27 -4.92
CA THR A 55 2.41 -0.54 -4.90
C THR A 55 2.65 0.96 -4.79
N VAL A 56 3.50 1.40 -3.85
CA VAL A 56 3.87 2.81 -3.69
C VAL A 56 4.56 3.36 -4.95
N ALA A 57 5.46 2.59 -5.55
CA ALA A 57 6.12 2.98 -6.80
C ALA A 57 5.12 3.12 -7.97
N SER A 58 4.13 2.23 -8.03
CA SER A 58 3.07 2.24 -9.05
C SER A 58 2.15 3.45 -8.89
N ILE A 59 1.70 3.75 -7.66
CA ILE A 59 0.90 4.95 -7.36
C ILE A 59 1.67 6.22 -7.70
N LYS A 60 2.94 6.32 -7.29
CA LYS A 60 3.80 7.47 -7.63
C LYS A 60 3.96 7.64 -9.15
N LYS A 61 4.09 6.54 -9.89
CA LYS A 61 4.19 6.55 -11.35
C LYS A 61 2.88 6.99 -12.02
N ILE A 62 1.74 6.56 -11.49
CA ILE A 62 0.41 6.95 -11.99
C ILE A 62 0.17 8.43 -11.73
N TRP A 63 0.43 8.91 -10.51
CA TRP A 63 0.29 10.32 -10.16
C TRP A 63 1.18 11.21 -11.03
N LYS A 64 2.46 10.85 -11.21
CA LYS A 64 3.37 11.59 -12.11
C LYS A 64 2.86 11.66 -13.55
N ARG A 65 2.13 10.65 -14.03
CA ARG A 65 1.51 10.67 -15.37
C ARG A 65 0.27 11.56 -15.43
N ALA A 66 -0.53 11.56 -14.36
CA ALA A 66 -1.74 12.39 -14.27
C ALA A 66 -1.44 13.89 -14.16
N THR A 67 -0.33 14.27 -13.52
CA THR A 67 0.05 15.69 -13.32
C THR A 67 0.91 16.29 -14.45
N ASN A 68 1.45 15.46 -15.34
CA ASN A 68 2.27 15.90 -16.48
C ASN A 68 1.49 15.94 -17.81
N SER A 69 0.17 15.74 -17.78
CA SER A 69 -0.75 15.85 -18.92
C SER A 69 -1.66 17.04 -18.77
#